data_AF-A0A0D2UDU0-F1
#
_entry.id   AF-A0A0D2UDU0-F1
#
_cell.length_a   1.000
_cell.length_b   1.000
_cell.length_c   1.000
_cell.angle_alpha   90.00
_cell.angle_beta   90.00
_cell.angle_gamma   90.00
#
_symmetry.space_group_name_H-M   'P 1'
#
loop_
_entity.id
_entity.type
_entity.pdbx_description
1 polymer ?
#
loop_
_entity_poly.entity_id
_entity_poly.type
_entity_poly.pdbx_seq_one_letter_code
_entity_poly.pdbx_strand_id
1 'polypeptide(L)'
;MRTVTFLTAAVPLVLLALFQYATKDKLGGDHSFSAMQSSALAGRHALVIGGTNGIGRGLAEWLARQGASVTVAGRSAERGQEVVQAMQTSALSSARPSGSASAEASASYAFAPIDAQSIRDVEKFCEEYRRTHSRLDYLVLTPGIATMQGRTETSEGIDQKLAIHYYGRIAAIQGLLPLLEATATQSPDADVRVLSVLSGGAHLAYSDYEKDPELREGYSLKNAAFAAGFYNDIALDSLSREHPTVSFAHAGPGFVATAWGTELNPILRGLVRAVQVFGKSPATCASRIGLALTAPQFKGGFHVVDSNGHASKVVSQHAEAREFVWANTNEVIQRAASKPRE
;
A
#
# COMPACT_ATOMS: atom_id res chain seq x y z
N MET A 1 -6.35 28.94 32.08
CA MET A 1 -5.61 27.79 32.66
C MET A 1 -6.47 26.51 32.66
N ARG A 2 -7.01 26.10 31.51
CA ARG A 2 -7.95 24.96 31.41
C ARG A 2 -7.82 24.10 30.13
N THR A 3 -6.72 24.23 29.39
CA THR A 3 -6.56 23.59 28.06
C THR A 3 -5.49 22.50 28.01
N VAL A 4 -4.76 22.24 29.11
CA VAL A 4 -3.60 21.31 29.11
C VAL A 4 -3.96 19.90 29.63
N THR A 5 -5.12 19.72 30.26
CA THR A 5 -5.46 18.46 30.96
C THR A 5 -6.06 17.37 30.06
N PHE A 6 -6.51 17.68 28.83
CA PHE A 6 -7.11 16.68 27.95
C PHE A 6 -6.11 15.89 27.08
N LEU A 7 -4.89 16.39 26.89
CA LEU A 7 -3.87 15.69 26.08
C LEU A 7 -3.15 14.56 26.82
N THR A 8 -3.24 14.49 28.15
CA THR A 8 -2.49 13.51 28.96
C THR A 8 -3.22 12.19 29.20
N ALA A 9 -4.56 12.16 29.10
CA ALA A 9 -5.35 10.96 29.39
C ALA A 9 -5.56 10.02 28.19
N ALA A 10 -5.48 10.51 26.95
CA ALA A 10 -5.71 9.70 25.75
C ALA A 10 -4.46 8.94 25.27
N VAL A 11 -3.27 9.50 25.53
CA VAL A 11 -1.98 8.92 25.10
C VAL A 11 -1.72 7.53 25.72
N PRO A 12 -1.94 7.29 27.03
CA PRO A 12 -1.77 5.97 27.64
C PRO A 12 -2.73 4.92 27.05
N LEU A 13 -3.96 5.30 26.71
CA LEU A 13 -4.97 4.39 26.16
C LEU A 13 -4.64 3.96 24.73
N VAL A 14 -4.19 4.88 23.88
CA VAL A 14 -3.73 4.54 22.52
C VAL A 14 -2.50 3.65 22.58
N LEU A 15 -1.56 3.91 23.49
CA LEU A 15 -0.35 3.09 23.66
C LEU A 15 -0.68 1.71 24.25
N LEU A 16 -1.61 1.62 25.18
CA LEU A 16 -2.10 0.34 25.71
C LEU A 16 -2.82 -0.46 24.63
N ALA A 17 -3.64 0.20 23.80
CA ALA A 17 -4.31 -0.45 22.66
C ALA A 17 -3.29 -0.94 21.61
N LEU A 18 -2.26 -0.14 21.30
CA LEU A 18 -1.16 -0.55 20.41
C LEU A 18 -0.36 -1.71 21.00
N PHE A 19 -0.08 -1.68 22.30
CA PHE A 19 0.61 -2.77 23.00
C PHE A 19 -0.23 -4.05 23.01
N GLN A 20 -1.52 -3.97 23.34
CA GLN A 20 -2.46 -5.10 23.30
C GLN A 20 -2.66 -5.66 21.88
N TYR A 21 -2.67 -4.79 20.88
CA TYR A 21 -2.73 -5.20 19.48
C TYR A 21 -1.44 -5.90 19.05
N ALA A 22 -0.27 -5.35 19.40
CA ALA A 22 1.03 -5.93 19.10
C ALA A 22 1.22 -7.31 19.76
N THR A 23 0.77 -7.49 21.01
CA THR A 23 0.84 -8.79 21.69
C THR A 23 -0.11 -9.82 21.07
N LYS A 24 -1.31 -9.41 20.64
CA LYS A 24 -2.22 -10.29 19.88
C LYS A 24 -1.66 -10.69 18.52
N ASP A 25 -1.05 -9.76 17.77
CA ASP A 25 -0.43 -10.05 16.45
C ASP A 25 0.76 -11.01 16.61
N LYS A 26 1.56 -10.90 17.69
CA LYS A 26 2.69 -11.80 18.00
C LYS A 26 2.27 -13.22 18.39
N LEU A 27 1.06 -13.42 18.92
CA LEU A 27 0.55 -14.73 19.34
C LEU A 27 -0.05 -15.54 18.17
N GLY A 28 -0.24 -14.92 17.00
CA GLY A 28 -0.51 -15.63 15.74
C GLY A 28 0.77 -16.29 15.24
N GLY A 29 0.85 -17.62 15.39
CA GLY A 29 2.08 -18.40 15.33
C GLY A 29 3.03 -18.14 14.15
N ASP A 30 4.33 -18.27 14.43
CA ASP A 30 5.37 -18.38 13.42
C ASP A 30 5.31 -19.78 12.79
N HIS A 31 4.66 -19.88 11.63
CA HIS A 31 4.82 -21.05 10.77
C HIS A 31 6.06 -20.85 9.90
N SER A 32 6.99 -21.79 10.06
CA SER A 32 8.23 -21.89 9.31
C SER A 32 7.98 -21.91 7.81
N PHE A 33 8.77 -21.12 7.11
CA PHE A 33 8.67 -20.85 5.68
C PHE A 33 9.35 -21.97 4.88
N SER A 34 8.64 -22.54 3.90
CA SER A 34 9.21 -23.44 2.89
C SER A 34 10.14 -22.64 1.97
N ALA A 35 11.31 -23.18 1.63
CA ALA A 35 12.33 -22.51 0.84
C ALA A 35 11.76 -21.91 -0.47
N MET A 36 11.74 -20.58 -0.56
CA MET A 36 11.36 -19.85 -1.78
C MET A 36 12.33 -20.21 -2.91
N GLN A 37 11.78 -20.57 -4.07
CA GLN A 37 12.58 -20.77 -5.28
C GLN A 37 13.13 -19.41 -5.72
N SER A 38 14.46 -19.24 -5.71
CA SER A 38 15.08 -18.10 -6.37
C SER A 38 14.65 -18.10 -7.85
N SER A 39 14.31 -16.93 -8.41
CA SER A 39 13.86 -16.68 -9.79
C SER A 39 12.39 -16.97 -10.18
N ALA A 40 11.48 -17.27 -9.22
CA ALA A 40 10.07 -17.53 -9.54
C ALA A 40 9.33 -16.39 -10.30
N LEU A 41 9.83 -15.16 -10.20
CA LEU A 41 9.26 -13.96 -10.84
C LEU A 41 10.16 -13.39 -11.94
N ALA A 42 11.08 -14.17 -12.49
CA ALA A 42 11.90 -13.75 -13.63
C ALA A 42 11.03 -13.26 -14.80
N GLY A 43 11.42 -12.13 -15.41
CA GLY A 43 10.68 -11.49 -16.49
C GLY A 43 9.42 -10.72 -16.06
N ARG A 44 9.08 -10.70 -14.76
CA ARG A 44 7.95 -9.91 -14.23
C ARG A 44 8.39 -8.49 -13.87
N HIS A 45 7.49 -7.53 -14.07
CA HIS A 45 7.71 -6.12 -13.76
C HIS A 45 6.81 -5.67 -12.63
N ALA A 46 7.41 -5.08 -11.59
CA ALA A 46 6.70 -4.56 -10.45
C ALA A 46 6.97 -3.07 -10.24
N LEU A 47 5.93 -2.35 -9.86
CA LEU A 47 6.00 -0.97 -9.39
C LEU A 47 5.55 -0.91 -7.93
N VAL A 48 6.42 -0.40 -7.05
CA VAL A 48 6.13 -0.21 -5.62
C VAL A 48 6.09 1.28 -5.28
N ILE A 49 4.90 1.86 -5.27
CA ILE A 49 4.68 3.25 -4.81
C ILE A 49 4.67 3.25 -3.28
N GLY A 50 5.49 4.12 -2.68
CA GLY A 50 5.81 4.05 -1.25
C GLY A 50 6.95 3.08 -0.93
N GLY A 51 7.73 2.68 -1.95
CA GLY A 51 8.79 1.67 -1.84
C GLY A 51 10.08 2.10 -1.14
N THR A 52 10.22 3.37 -0.74
CA THR A 52 11.49 3.91 -0.24
C THR A 52 11.77 3.62 1.24
N ASN A 53 10.83 3.04 1.98
CA ASN A 53 10.99 2.72 3.41
C ASN A 53 10.00 1.66 3.89
N GLY A 54 10.24 1.08 5.08
CA GLY A 54 9.27 0.26 5.81
C GLY A 54 8.73 -0.92 4.99
N ILE A 55 7.41 -1.10 5.01
CA ILE A 55 6.72 -2.21 4.34
C ILE A 55 6.97 -2.19 2.83
N GLY A 56 6.88 -1.02 2.19
CA GLY A 56 7.11 -0.88 0.75
C GLY A 56 8.53 -1.31 0.35
N ARG A 57 9.55 -0.88 1.11
CA ARG A 57 10.93 -1.36 0.91
C ARG A 57 11.04 -2.87 1.07
N GLY A 58 10.42 -3.43 2.10
CA GLY A 58 10.40 -4.87 2.34
C GLY A 58 9.79 -5.65 1.16
N LEU A 59 8.68 -5.16 0.59
CA LEU A 59 8.03 -5.76 -0.58
C LEU A 59 8.88 -5.63 -1.84
N ALA A 60 9.52 -4.46 -2.05
CA ALA A 60 10.43 -4.26 -3.18
C ALA A 60 11.61 -5.23 -3.14
N GLU A 61 12.28 -5.36 -1.99
CA GLU A 61 13.37 -6.31 -1.79
C GLU A 61 12.91 -7.78 -1.89
N TRP A 62 11.69 -8.08 -1.43
CA TRP A 62 11.12 -9.42 -1.54
C TRP A 62 10.87 -9.79 -3.02
N LEU A 63 10.27 -8.89 -3.80
CA LEU A 63 10.05 -9.06 -5.25
C LEU A 63 11.38 -9.21 -6.01
N ALA A 64 12.37 -8.37 -5.70
CA ALA A 64 13.70 -8.45 -6.31
C ALA A 64 14.39 -9.79 -6.04
N ARG A 65 14.30 -10.32 -4.79
CA ARG A 65 14.83 -11.65 -4.44
C ARG A 65 14.14 -12.79 -5.18
N GLN A 66 12.90 -12.60 -5.61
CA GLN A 66 12.19 -13.55 -6.48
C GLN A 66 12.56 -13.40 -7.97
N GLY A 67 13.39 -12.44 -8.34
CA GLY A 67 13.86 -12.23 -9.72
C GLY A 67 13.01 -11.25 -10.55
N ALA A 68 12.05 -10.54 -9.94
CA ALA A 68 11.29 -9.51 -10.65
C ALA A 68 12.16 -8.27 -10.93
N SER A 69 11.88 -7.59 -12.05
CA SER A 69 12.30 -6.19 -12.24
C SER A 69 11.43 -5.28 -11.37
N VAL A 70 12.04 -4.37 -10.62
CA VAL A 70 11.32 -3.54 -9.64
C VAL A 70 11.63 -2.06 -9.80
N THR A 71 10.60 -1.26 -10.06
CA THR A 71 10.65 0.20 -9.91
C THR A 71 10.10 0.57 -8.53
N VAL A 72 10.90 1.28 -7.73
CA VAL A 72 10.44 1.88 -6.47
C VAL A 72 10.10 3.35 -6.69
N ALA A 73 8.95 3.79 -6.17
CA ALA A 73 8.52 5.17 -6.31
C ALA A 73 8.24 5.83 -4.96
N GLY A 74 8.66 7.08 -4.81
CA GLY A 74 8.40 7.90 -3.62
C GLY A 74 9.06 9.27 -3.69
N ARG A 75 8.95 10.06 -2.61
CA ARG A 75 9.42 11.47 -2.60
C ARG A 75 10.93 11.62 -2.47
N SER A 76 11.59 10.71 -1.77
CA SER A 76 13.01 10.85 -1.40
C SER A 76 13.89 10.07 -2.36
N ALA A 77 14.53 10.78 -3.29
CA ALA A 77 15.44 10.18 -4.27
C ALA A 77 16.61 9.46 -3.61
N GLU A 78 17.20 10.05 -2.57
CA GLU A 78 18.28 9.45 -1.77
C GLU A 78 17.89 8.06 -1.23
N ARG A 79 16.79 7.97 -0.46
CA ARG A 79 16.28 6.68 0.05
C ARG A 79 15.88 5.74 -1.08
N GLY A 80 15.36 6.28 -2.18
CA GLY A 80 15.05 5.51 -3.38
C GLY A 80 16.28 4.78 -3.93
N GLN A 81 17.39 5.50 -4.08
CA GLN A 81 18.65 4.92 -4.57
C GLN A 81 19.24 3.90 -3.60
N GLU A 82 19.14 4.11 -2.28
CA GLU A 82 19.52 3.10 -1.28
C GLU A 82 18.75 1.79 -1.48
N VAL A 83 17.44 1.87 -1.76
CA VAL A 83 16.63 0.67 -2.01
C VAL A 83 17.01 0.00 -3.33
N VAL A 84 17.29 0.76 -4.39
CA VAL A 84 17.79 0.23 -5.66
C VAL A 84 19.09 -0.56 -5.46
N GLN A 85 20.05 0.00 -4.72
CA GLN A 85 21.31 -0.69 -4.40
C GLN A 85 21.10 -1.96 -3.56
N ALA A 86 20.18 -1.92 -2.59
CA ALA A 86 19.84 -3.08 -1.78
C ALA A 86 19.21 -4.20 -2.62
N MET A 87 18.29 -3.86 -3.55
CA MET A 87 17.68 -4.82 -4.47
C MET A 87 18.73 -5.46 -5.38
N GLN A 88 19.62 -4.67 -5.97
CA GLN A 88 20.75 -5.16 -6.78
C GLN A 88 21.62 -6.17 -6.01
N THR A 89 21.99 -5.82 -4.78
CA THR A 89 22.83 -6.68 -3.92
C THR A 89 22.10 -8.00 -3.56
N SER A 90 20.82 -7.92 -3.22
CA SER A 90 20.02 -9.08 -2.83
C SER A 90 19.76 -10.05 -3.98
N ALA A 91 19.60 -9.52 -5.20
CA ALA A 91 19.39 -10.30 -6.41
C ALA A 91 20.66 -11.08 -6.80
N LEU A 92 21.82 -10.43 -6.74
CA LEU A 92 23.12 -11.08 -6.98
C LEU A 92 23.38 -12.24 -6.01
N SER A 93 22.99 -12.07 -4.74
CA SER A 93 23.17 -13.11 -3.71
C SER A 93 22.24 -14.31 -3.88
N SER A 94 21.14 -14.13 -4.65
CA SER A 94 20.11 -15.15 -4.88
C SER A 94 20.29 -15.88 -6.22
N ALA A 95 21.17 -15.37 -7.09
CA ALA A 95 21.51 -16.01 -8.35
C ALA A 95 22.28 -17.32 -8.09
N ARG A 96 21.82 -18.43 -8.67
CA ARG A 96 22.56 -19.70 -8.61
C ARG A 96 23.92 -19.54 -9.30
N PRO A 97 25.00 -20.13 -8.77
CA PRO A 97 26.21 -20.35 -9.55
C PRO A 97 25.91 -21.45 -10.57
N SER A 98 25.34 -21.12 -11.74
CA SER A 98 25.19 -22.09 -12.83
C SER A 98 25.64 -21.50 -14.15
N GLY A 99 26.71 -22.09 -14.70
CA GLY A 99 27.23 -21.85 -16.04
C GLY A 99 26.32 -22.36 -17.17
N SER A 100 25.03 -22.01 -17.14
CA SER A 100 24.14 -22.16 -18.29
C SER A 100 23.66 -20.78 -18.72
N ALA A 101 24.38 -20.19 -19.66
CA ALA A 101 24.06 -18.94 -20.32
C ALA A 101 22.89 -19.09 -21.31
N SER A 102 21.72 -19.52 -20.86
CA SER A 102 20.48 -19.13 -21.53
C SER A 102 20.15 -17.73 -21.03
N ALA A 103 19.86 -16.81 -21.96
CA ALA A 103 19.59 -15.40 -21.69
C ALA A 103 18.38 -15.21 -20.75
N GLU A 104 18.58 -15.42 -19.44
CA GLU A 104 17.68 -14.92 -18.40
C GLU A 104 17.73 -13.40 -18.49
N ALA A 105 16.59 -12.78 -18.82
CA ALA A 105 16.46 -11.34 -18.85
C ALA A 105 16.92 -10.78 -17.51
N SER A 106 18.04 -10.05 -17.52
CA SER A 106 18.62 -9.48 -16.31
C SER A 106 17.57 -8.57 -15.65
N ALA A 107 17.19 -8.88 -14.42
CA ALA A 107 16.25 -8.07 -13.67
C ALA A 107 16.78 -6.64 -13.51
N SER A 108 15.92 -5.66 -13.76
CA SER A 108 16.25 -4.24 -13.67
C SER A 108 15.64 -3.61 -12.42
N TYR A 109 16.37 -2.65 -11.83
CA TYR A 109 15.95 -1.95 -10.62
C TYR A 109 16.07 -0.45 -10.83
N ALA A 110 15.00 0.29 -10.56
CA ALA A 110 14.95 1.73 -10.81
C ALA A 110 14.22 2.48 -9.70
N PHE A 111 14.49 3.78 -9.60
CA PHE A 111 13.74 4.70 -8.75
C PHE A 111 13.02 5.74 -9.62
N ALA A 112 11.78 6.07 -9.26
CA ALA A 112 11.02 7.14 -9.89
C ALA A 112 10.38 8.08 -8.84
N PRO A 113 10.58 9.41 -8.94
CA PRO A 113 10.02 10.34 -7.96
C PRO A 113 8.51 10.48 -8.12
N ILE A 114 7.80 10.55 -7.00
CA ILE A 114 6.36 10.82 -6.94
C ILE A 114 5.96 11.35 -5.56
N ASP A 115 5.09 12.34 -5.53
CA ASP A 115 4.28 12.71 -4.36
C ASP A 115 2.87 12.10 -4.47
N ALA A 116 2.71 10.92 -3.87
CA ALA A 116 1.43 10.21 -3.86
C ALA A 116 0.32 10.90 -3.04
N GLN A 117 0.59 12.04 -2.40
CA GLN A 117 -0.42 12.87 -1.74
C GLN A 117 -1.09 13.87 -2.71
N SER A 118 -0.50 14.12 -3.88
CA SER A 118 -1.09 14.95 -4.94
C SER A 118 -1.63 14.08 -6.06
N ILE A 119 -2.93 14.16 -6.32
CA ILE A 119 -3.60 13.45 -7.40
C ILE A 119 -3.00 13.86 -8.75
N ARG A 120 -2.68 15.14 -8.95
CA ARG A 120 -2.06 15.61 -10.20
C ARG A 120 -0.65 15.06 -10.41
N ASP A 121 0.13 14.92 -9.34
CA ASP A 121 1.46 14.32 -9.46
C ASP A 121 1.37 12.82 -9.76
N VAL A 122 0.39 12.13 -9.16
CA VAL A 122 0.06 10.73 -9.46
C VAL A 122 -0.33 10.55 -10.94
N GLU A 123 -1.20 11.39 -11.49
CA GLU A 123 -1.61 11.29 -12.90
C GLU A 123 -0.44 11.46 -13.87
N LYS A 124 0.39 12.48 -13.66
CA LYS A 124 1.61 12.69 -14.47
C LYS A 124 2.57 11.51 -14.37
N PHE A 125 2.76 11.01 -13.15
CA PHE A 125 3.60 9.84 -12.92
C PHE A 125 3.07 8.64 -13.72
N CYS A 126 1.76 8.40 -13.69
CA CYS A 126 1.15 7.28 -14.41
C CYS A 126 1.26 7.45 -15.93
N GLU A 127 1.06 8.66 -16.45
CA GLU A 127 1.25 8.96 -17.88
C GLU A 127 2.70 8.69 -18.32
N GLU A 128 3.67 9.21 -17.59
CA GLU A 128 5.09 9.00 -17.88
C GLU A 128 5.49 7.53 -17.75
N TYR A 129 4.98 6.84 -16.73
CA TYR A 129 5.24 5.41 -16.52
C TYR A 129 4.72 4.58 -17.70
N ARG A 130 3.47 4.82 -18.14
CA ARG A 130 2.88 4.16 -19.33
C ARG A 130 3.62 4.48 -20.62
N ARG A 131 4.20 5.68 -20.74
CA ARG A 131 4.99 6.09 -21.92
C ARG A 131 6.34 5.38 -21.99
N THR A 132 6.91 5.04 -20.85
CA THR A 132 8.29 4.52 -20.73
C THR A 132 8.36 3.01 -20.46
N HIS A 133 7.23 2.36 -20.16
CA HIS A 133 7.15 0.94 -19.86
C HIS A 133 6.09 0.26 -20.73
N SER A 134 6.42 -0.91 -21.27
CA SER A 134 5.50 -1.74 -22.06
C SER A 134 4.82 -2.86 -21.26
N ARG A 135 5.22 -3.04 -19.99
CA ARG A 135 4.74 -4.13 -19.13
C ARG A 135 4.68 -3.72 -17.66
N LEU A 136 3.62 -4.14 -16.97
CA LEU A 136 3.47 -4.06 -15.52
C LEU A 136 2.65 -5.27 -15.03
N ASP A 137 3.29 -6.20 -14.32
CA ASP A 137 2.63 -7.37 -13.73
C ASP A 137 2.12 -7.08 -12.32
N TYR A 138 2.88 -6.32 -11.51
CA TYR A 138 2.55 -6.08 -10.10
C TYR A 138 2.54 -4.59 -9.74
N LEU A 139 1.39 -4.07 -9.32
CA LEU A 139 1.29 -2.73 -8.73
C LEU A 139 1.11 -2.83 -7.22
N VAL A 140 2.04 -2.26 -6.46
CA VAL A 140 2.02 -2.28 -5.00
C VAL A 140 1.94 -0.85 -4.46
N LEU A 141 0.95 -0.60 -3.61
CA LEU A 141 0.66 0.71 -3.03
C LEU A 141 0.81 0.63 -1.52
N THR A 142 1.87 1.24 -0.99
CA THR A 142 2.12 1.35 0.45
C THR A 142 2.26 2.77 1.01
N PRO A 143 2.07 3.91 0.29
CA PRO A 143 2.32 5.22 0.88
C PRO A 143 1.40 5.50 2.08
N GLY A 144 1.94 6.12 3.12
CA GLY A 144 1.13 6.53 4.26
C GLY A 144 1.86 7.48 5.19
N ILE A 145 1.07 8.25 5.92
CA ILE A 145 1.51 9.16 6.97
C ILE A 145 0.87 8.80 8.31
N ALA A 146 1.49 9.21 9.41
CA ALA A 146 0.97 9.05 10.76
C ALA A 146 1.06 10.39 11.49
N THR A 147 0.01 11.20 11.37
CA THR A 147 -0.12 12.52 12.01
C THR A 147 -1.33 12.54 12.95
N MET A 148 -1.23 13.30 14.04
CA MET A 148 -2.33 13.52 14.99
C MET A 148 -3.14 14.79 14.66
N GLN A 149 -2.82 15.46 13.55
CA GLN A 149 -3.52 16.67 13.13
C GLN A 149 -4.99 16.40 12.80
N GLY A 150 -5.80 17.46 12.95
CA GLY A 150 -7.16 17.53 12.45
C GLY A 150 -7.21 17.37 10.92
N ARG A 151 -8.38 17.67 10.33
CA ARG A 151 -8.46 17.76 8.88
C ARG A 151 -7.45 18.78 8.37
N THR A 152 -6.67 18.40 7.38
CA THR A 152 -5.69 19.30 6.76
C THR A 152 -5.78 19.09 5.27
N GLU A 153 -6.19 20.11 4.53
CA GLU A 153 -6.37 19.97 3.09
C GLU A 153 -5.03 19.99 2.36
N THR A 154 -4.91 19.14 1.35
CA THR A 154 -3.93 19.33 0.27
C THR A 154 -4.32 20.55 -0.57
N SER A 155 -3.44 21.00 -1.46
CA SER A 155 -3.77 22.05 -2.44
C SER A 155 -4.92 21.65 -3.40
N GLU A 156 -5.33 20.39 -3.40
CA GLU A 156 -6.45 19.87 -4.18
C GLU A 156 -7.76 19.84 -3.38
N GLY A 157 -7.73 20.24 -2.10
CA GLY A 157 -8.91 20.31 -1.21
C GLY A 157 -9.33 18.97 -0.59
N ILE A 158 -8.44 17.97 -0.60
CA ILE A 158 -8.67 16.65 0.00
C ILE A 158 -7.96 16.61 1.36
N ASP A 159 -8.53 15.99 2.39
CA ASP A 159 -7.78 15.73 3.62
C ASP A 159 -6.48 14.96 3.34
N GLN A 160 -5.38 15.38 3.94
CA GLN A 160 -4.04 14.86 3.70
C GLN A 160 -3.92 13.34 3.93
N LYS A 161 -4.71 12.74 4.84
CA LYS A 161 -4.72 11.28 5.05
C LYS A 161 -5.59 10.60 4.02
N LEU A 162 -6.79 11.12 3.73
CA LEU A 162 -7.61 10.56 2.65
C LEU A 162 -6.88 10.62 1.31
N ALA A 163 -6.13 11.69 1.04
CA ALA A 163 -5.32 11.85 -0.16
C ALA A 163 -4.28 10.73 -0.29
N ILE A 164 -3.44 10.51 0.73
CA ILE A 164 -2.33 9.54 0.65
C ILE A 164 -2.75 8.08 0.95
N HIS A 165 -3.72 7.87 1.83
CA HIS A 165 -4.18 6.54 2.25
C HIS A 165 -5.27 5.98 1.33
N TYR A 166 -5.95 6.82 0.54
CA TYR A 166 -7.03 6.38 -0.33
C TYR A 166 -6.99 6.97 -1.74
N TYR A 167 -7.32 8.25 -1.93
CA TYR A 167 -7.57 8.80 -3.28
C TYR A 167 -6.36 8.70 -4.21
N GLY A 168 -5.16 9.00 -3.73
CA GLY A 168 -3.92 8.87 -4.52
C GLY A 168 -3.61 7.44 -4.92
N ARG A 169 -4.04 6.45 -4.13
CA ARG A 169 -3.89 5.02 -4.46
C ARG A 169 -4.83 4.62 -5.58
N ILE A 170 -6.10 5.01 -5.47
CA ILE A 170 -7.10 4.70 -6.49
C ILE A 170 -6.77 5.41 -7.80
N ALA A 171 -6.35 6.69 -7.73
CA ALA A 171 -5.87 7.43 -8.90
C ALA A 171 -4.67 6.73 -9.57
N ALA A 172 -3.72 6.20 -8.79
CA ALA A 172 -2.59 5.44 -9.34
C ALA A 172 -3.04 4.14 -10.02
N ILE A 173 -4.02 3.43 -9.45
CA ILE A 173 -4.56 2.20 -10.05
C ILE A 173 -5.28 2.55 -11.36
N GLN A 174 -6.19 3.51 -11.36
CA GLN A 174 -6.91 3.96 -12.55
C GLN A 174 -5.95 4.47 -13.64
N GLY A 175 -4.93 5.24 -13.27
CA GLY A 175 -3.93 5.75 -14.19
C GLY A 175 -3.03 4.69 -14.82
N LEU A 176 -2.84 3.54 -14.16
CA LEU A 176 -1.99 2.42 -14.63
C LEU A 176 -2.78 1.22 -15.17
N LEU A 177 -4.10 1.19 -14.96
CA LEU A 177 -4.99 0.13 -15.44
C LEU A 177 -4.80 -0.20 -16.93
N PRO A 178 -4.70 0.78 -17.85
CA PRO A 178 -4.46 0.48 -19.26
C PRO A 178 -3.20 -0.36 -19.52
N LEU A 179 -2.13 -0.17 -18.74
CA LEU A 179 -0.89 -0.95 -18.86
C LEU A 179 -0.99 -2.32 -18.18
N LEU A 180 -1.69 -2.39 -17.04
CA LEU A 180 -1.99 -3.65 -16.35
C LEU A 180 -2.81 -4.58 -17.25
N GLU A 181 -3.88 -4.07 -17.88
CA GLU A 181 -4.73 -4.84 -18.79
C GLU A 181 -4.02 -5.21 -20.10
N ALA A 182 -3.23 -4.28 -20.66
CA ALA A 182 -2.37 -4.59 -21.81
C ALA A 182 -1.40 -5.73 -21.47
N THR A 183 -0.81 -5.73 -20.28
CA THR A 183 0.08 -6.81 -19.82
C THR A 183 -0.68 -8.13 -19.70
N ALA A 184 -1.88 -8.11 -19.09
CA ALA A 184 -2.71 -9.29 -18.88
C ALA A 184 -3.16 -9.94 -20.21
N THR A 185 -3.41 -9.13 -21.24
CA THR A 185 -3.93 -9.59 -22.53
C THR A 185 -2.84 -10.00 -23.51
N GLN A 186 -1.70 -9.32 -23.51
CA GLN A 186 -0.65 -9.54 -24.51
C GLN A 186 0.35 -10.64 -24.13
N SER A 187 0.33 -11.11 -22.88
CA SER A 187 1.30 -12.09 -22.38
C SER A 187 0.60 -13.38 -21.95
N PRO A 188 0.84 -14.52 -22.63
CA PRO A 188 0.20 -15.79 -22.32
C PRO A 188 0.36 -16.24 -20.87
N ASP A 189 1.49 -15.90 -20.25
CA ASP A 189 1.81 -16.26 -18.87
C ASP A 189 1.51 -15.13 -17.89
N ALA A 190 0.84 -14.03 -18.27
CA ALA A 190 0.59 -12.91 -17.37
C ALA A 190 -0.23 -13.30 -16.14
N ASP A 191 0.24 -12.86 -14.98
CA ASP A 191 -0.50 -12.85 -13.72
C ASP A 191 -0.41 -11.43 -13.18
N VAL A 192 -1.43 -10.62 -13.49
CA VAL A 192 -1.42 -9.19 -13.19
C VAL A 192 -2.19 -8.93 -11.91
N ARG A 193 -1.51 -8.35 -10.92
CA ARG A 193 -2.07 -8.13 -9.58
C ARG A 193 -1.79 -6.76 -9.02
N VAL A 194 -2.76 -6.22 -8.31
CA VAL A 194 -2.70 -4.96 -7.56
C VAL A 194 -2.79 -5.27 -6.08
N LEU A 195 -1.86 -4.76 -5.28
CA LEU A 195 -1.84 -4.87 -3.83
C LEU A 195 -1.84 -3.48 -3.20
N SER A 196 -2.94 -3.10 -2.53
CA SER A 196 -2.98 -1.94 -1.64
C SER A 196 -2.71 -2.40 -0.21
N VAL A 197 -1.75 -1.77 0.47
CA VAL A 197 -1.42 -2.07 1.88
C VAL A 197 -1.83 -0.92 2.79
N LEU A 198 -2.85 -1.14 3.62
CA LEU A 198 -3.29 -0.20 4.64
C LEU A 198 -3.91 -0.94 5.83
N SER A 199 -5.20 -1.27 5.78
CA SER A 199 -5.94 -1.81 6.93
C SER A 199 -6.92 -2.92 6.52
N GLY A 200 -6.65 -3.62 5.41
CA GLY A 200 -7.47 -4.76 4.95
C GLY A 200 -7.73 -5.76 6.08
N GLY A 201 -9.00 -6.05 6.33
CA GLY A 201 -9.43 -6.97 7.40
C GLY A 201 -9.21 -6.45 8.83
N ALA A 202 -8.78 -5.20 9.00
CA ALA A 202 -8.42 -4.59 10.28
C ALA A 202 -9.00 -3.16 10.43
N HIS A 203 -10.19 -2.92 9.90
CA HIS A 203 -10.95 -1.68 10.08
C HIS A 203 -12.44 -1.98 10.33
N LEU A 204 -13.23 -0.95 10.61
CA LEU A 204 -14.69 -1.00 10.64
C LEU A 204 -15.25 -0.13 9.52
N ALA A 205 -16.52 -0.36 9.16
CA ALA A 205 -17.23 0.50 8.24
C ALA A 205 -17.26 1.95 8.75
N TYR A 206 -17.08 2.90 7.83
CA TYR A 206 -17.34 4.30 8.10
C TYR A 206 -18.83 4.57 7.85
N SER A 207 -19.61 4.77 8.91
CA SER A 207 -21.08 4.82 8.83
C SER A 207 -21.67 6.07 8.19
N ASP A 208 -20.92 7.17 8.15
CA ASP A 208 -21.39 8.45 7.62
C ASP A 208 -20.96 8.68 6.15
N TYR A 209 -20.65 7.60 5.43
CA TYR A 209 -20.14 7.67 4.06
C TYR A 209 -21.05 8.45 3.10
N GLU A 210 -22.38 8.41 3.29
CA GLU A 210 -23.32 9.20 2.47
C GLU A 210 -23.39 10.69 2.87
N LYS A 211 -23.22 10.99 4.16
CA LYS A 211 -23.44 12.34 4.71
C LYS A 211 -22.18 13.20 4.67
N ASP A 212 -21.03 12.58 4.89
CA ASP A 212 -19.74 13.27 4.94
C ASP A 212 -18.61 12.42 4.30
N PRO A 213 -18.73 12.08 3.00
CA PRO A 213 -17.79 11.18 2.33
C PRO A 213 -16.34 11.64 2.35
N GLU A 214 -16.12 12.96 2.44
CA GLU A 214 -14.81 13.61 2.42
C GLU A 214 -14.32 14.04 3.81
N LEU A 215 -15.06 13.70 4.88
CA LEU A 215 -14.76 14.07 6.27
C LEU A 215 -14.64 15.58 6.49
N ARG A 216 -15.46 16.41 5.85
CA ARG A 216 -15.42 17.88 6.00
C ARG A 216 -15.96 18.35 7.35
N GLU A 217 -16.97 17.67 7.88
CA GLU A 217 -17.68 18.08 9.10
C GLU A 217 -17.35 17.15 10.28
N GLY A 218 -17.46 15.84 10.07
CA GLY A 218 -17.32 14.79 11.07
C GLY A 218 -15.90 14.26 11.23
N TYR A 219 -14.89 15.07 10.96
CA TYR A 219 -13.50 14.61 10.98
C TYR A 219 -13.07 14.15 12.39
N SER A 220 -12.49 12.96 12.45
CA SER A 220 -11.68 12.50 13.57
C SER A 220 -10.60 11.55 13.06
N LEU A 221 -9.54 11.32 13.85
CA LEU A 221 -8.50 10.35 13.48
C LEU A 221 -9.07 8.93 13.27
N LYS A 222 -10.08 8.56 14.07
CA LYS A 222 -10.83 7.31 13.93
C LYS A 222 -11.59 7.26 12.61
N ASN A 223 -12.37 8.30 12.30
CA ASN A 223 -13.18 8.35 11.08
C ASN A 223 -12.29 8.37 9.84
N ALA A 224 -11.17 9.11 9.86
CA ALA A 224 -10.18 9.07 8.77
C ALA A 224 -9.61 7.68 8.55
N ALA A 225 -9.26 6.95 9.62
CA ALA A 225 -8.76 5.58 9.51
C ALA A 225 -9.82 4.60 8.98
N PHE A 226 -11.07 4.72 9.45
CA PHE A 226 -12.17 3.86 9.00
C PHE A 226 -12.56 4.16 7.55
N ALA A 227 -12.73 5.44 7.18
CA ALA A 227 -13.03 5.84 5.81
C ALA A 227 -11.93 5.36 4.85
N ALA A 228 -10.65 5.61 5.16
CA ALA A 228 -9.57 5.18 4.29
C ALA A 228 -9.52 3.64 4.11
N GLY A 229 -9.70 2.86 5.17
CA GLY A 229 -9.74 1.40 5.09
C GLY A 229 -10.95 0.88 4.31
N PHE A 230 -12.13 1.35 4.69
CA PHE A 230 -13.41 0.94 4.12
C PHE A 230 -13.53 1.29 2.64
N TYR A 231 -13.10 2.49 2.26
CA TYR A 231 -13.16 2.91 0.87
C TYR A 231 -12.13 2.20 0.00
N ASN A 232 -10.95 1.81 0.54
CA ASN A 232 -10.00 0.95 -0.19
C ASN A 232 -10.64 -0.39 -0.56
N ASP A 233 -11.33 -1.06 0.39
CA ASP A 233 -12.05 -2.31 0.11
C ASP A 233 -13.07 -2.11 -1.02
N ILE A 234 -13.92 -1.09 -0.92
CA ILE A 234 -14.97 -0.83 -1.89
C ILE A 234 -14.42 -0.49 -3.28
N ALA A 235 -13.40 0.36 -3.36
CA ALA A 235 -12.83 0.75 -4.65
C ALA A 235 -12.15 -0.42 -5.34
N LEU A 236 -11.36 -1.22 -4.62
CA LEU A 236 -10.70 -2.40 -5.20
C LEU A 236 -11.71 -3.47 -5.61
N ASP A 237 -12.79 -3.65 -4.84
CA ASP A 237 -13.90 -4.52 -5.19
C ASP A 237 -14.60 -4.05 -6.46
N SER A 238 -14.84 -2.74 -6.61
CA SER A 238 -15.48 -2.15 -7.80
C SER A 238 -14.58 -2.28 -9.03
N LEU A 239 -13.30 -1.93 -8.90
CA LEU A 239 -12.28 -2.10 -9.94
C LEU A 239 -12.15 -3.55 -10.38
N SER A 240 -12.23 -4.52 -9.47
CA SER A 240 -12.15 -5.94 -9.82
C SER A 240 -13.32 -6.44 -10.67
N ARG A 241 -14.49 -5.79 -10.57
CA ARG A 241 -15.66 -6.11 -11.41
C ARG A 241 -15.57 -5.46 -12.78
N GLU A 242 -15.03 -4.25 -12.83
CA GLU A 242 -14.82 -3.50 -14.07
C GLU A 242 -13.66 -4.09 -14.90
N HIS A 243 -12.64 -4.63 -14.22
CA HIS A 243 -11.38 -5.10 -14.83
C HIS A 243 -11.05 -6.55 -14.40
N PRO A 244 -11.82 -7.56 -14.85
CA PRO A 244 -11.70 -8.94 -14.38
C PRO A 244 -10.39 -9.64 -14.77
N THR A 245 -9.59 -9.06 -15.68
CA THR A 245 -8.27 -9.56 -16.05
C THR A 245 -7.18 -9.26 -15.03
N VAL A 246 -7.47 -8.40 -14.04
CA VAL A 246 -6.54 -8.00 -12.98
C VAL A 246 -7.06 -8.50 -11.63
N SER A 247 -6.17 -9.03 -10.80
CA SER A 247 -6.51 -9.43 -9.42
C SER A 247 -6.23 -8.27 -8.48
N PHE A 248 -7.12 -8.01 -7.51
CA PHE A 248 -6.99 -6.91 -6.57
C PHE A 248 -6.96 -7.42 -5.13
N ALA A 249 -6.07 -6.90 -4.32
CA ALA A 249 -5.98 -7.24 -2.90
C ALA A 249 -5.80 -6.01 -2.01
N HIS A 250 -6.51 -5.98 -0.88
CA HIS A 250 -6.26 -5.05 0.22
C HIS A 250 -5.69 -5.80 1.42
N ALA A 251 -4.44 -5.50 1.79
CA ALA A 251 -3.77 -6.12 2.92
C ALA A 251 -3.71 -5.22 4.15
N GLY A 252 -4.01 -5.79 5.32
CA GLY A 252 -3.71 -5.21 6.62
C GLY A 252 -2.35 -5.72 7.11
N PRO A 253 -1.32 -4.88 7.23
CA PRO A 253 0.03 -5.33 7.55
C PRO A 253 0.22 -5.70 9.03
N GLY A 254 -0.77 -5.47 9.90
CA GLY A 254 -0.61 -5.60 11.35
C GLY A 254 0.43 -4.63 11.92
N PHE A 255 1.03 -5.00 13.05
CA PHE A 255 1.98 -4.12 13.73
C PHE A 255 3.41 -4.34 13.21
N VAL A 256 3.88 -3.46 12.33
CA VAL A 256 5.20 -3.57 11.68
C VAL A 256 6.16 -2.52 12.22
N ALA A 257 7.38 -2.94 12.54
CA ALA A 257 8.47 -2.07 12.97
C ALA A 257 9.01 -1.24 11.79
N THR A 258 8.27 -0.21 11.38
CA THR A 258 8.67 0.76 10.34
C THR A 258 8.98 2.12 10.94
N ALA A 259 9.41 3.08 10.12
CA ALA A 259 9.55 4.48 10.54
C ALA A 259 8.22 5.24 10.70
N TRP A 260 7.09 4.54 10.86
CA TRP A 260 5.81 5.18 11.16
C TRP A 260 5.89 5.94 12.49
N GLY A 261 5.14 7.05 12.58
CA GLY A 261 5.16 7.94 13.73
C GLY A 261 6.35 8.92 13.77
N THR A 262 7.15 9.01 12.70
CA THR A 262 8.17 10.05 12.53
C THR A 262 7.59 11.46 12.55
N GLU A 263 6.37 11.64 12.04
CA GLU A 263 5.65 12.92 12.06
C GLU A 263 5.03 13.29 13.42
N LEU A 264 5.11 12.39 14.42
CA LEU A 264 4.60 12.66 15.77
C LEU A 264 5.53 13.60 16.54
N ASN A 265 4.99 14.25 17.58
CA ASN A 265 5.80 15.03 18.51
C ASN A 265 6.88 14.17 19.19
N PRO A 266 7.99 14.74 19.69
CA PRO A 266 9.13 13.97 20.18
C PRO A 266 8.80 12.95 21.28
N ILE A 267 7.86 13.27 22.17
CA ILE A 267 7.45 12.37 23.27
C ILE A 267 6.72 11.15 22.70
N LEU A 268 5.69 11.37 21.89
CA LEU A 268 4.93 10.30 21.24
C LEU A 268 5.81 9.49 20.30
N ARG A 269 6.71 10.14 19.57
CA ARG A 269 7.70 9.48 18.71
C ARG A 269 8.57 8.53 19.53
N GLY A 270 9.11 8.98 20.65
CA GLY A 270 9.91 8.13 21.56
C GLY A 270 9.13 6.90 22.06
N LEU A 271 7.87 7.10 22.46
CA LEU A 271 6.99 6.01 22.90
C LEU A 271 6.68 5.02 21.77
N VAL A 272 6.39 5.51 20.56
CA VAL A 272 6.20 4.66 19.38
C VAL A 272 7.47 3.87 19.08
N ARG A 273 8.66 4.48 19.14
CA ARG A 273 9.94 3.77 18.98
C ARG A 273 10.14 2.67 20.03
N ALA A 274 9.74 2.91 21.27
CA ALA A 274 9.82 1.90 22.33
C ALA A 274 8.90 0.70 22.07
N VAL A 275 7.67 0.92 21.58
CA VAL A 275 6.73 -0.18 21.28
C VAL A 275 7.07 -0.90 19.97
N GLN A 276 7.76 -0.24 19.03
CA GLN A 276 8.14 -0.84 17.73
C GLN A 276 8.96 -2.13 17.84
N VAL A 277 9.68 -2.37 18.95
CA VAL A 277 10.41 -3.64 19.19
C VAL A 277 9.51 -4.87 19.27
N PHE A 278 8.20 -4.67 19.49
CA PHE A 278 7.21 -5.74 19.48
C PHE A 278 6.58 -5.98 18.10
N GLY A 279 6.83 -5.10 17.13
CA GLY A 279 6.33 -5.27 15.77
C GLY A 279 7.16 -6.27 14.97
N LYS A 280 6.53 -6.92 13.99
CA LYS A 280 7.25 -7.76 13.04
C LYS A 280 8.13 -6.92 12.12
N SER A 281 9.18 -7.54 11.60
CA SER A 281 10.08 -6.86 10.67
C SER A 281 9.36 -6.53 9.35
N PRO A 282 9.78 -5.48 8.62
CA PRO A 282 9.27 -5.23 7.27
C PRO A 282 9.46 -6.42 6.32
N ALA A 283 10.55 -7.19 6.47
CA ALA A 283 10.80 -8.38 5.67
C ALA A 283 9.78 -9.50 5.96
N THR A 284 9.47 -9.74 7.25
CA THR A 284 8.44 -10.70 7.66
C THR A 284 7.06 -10.28 7.20
N CYS A 285 6.75 -8.98 7.27
CA CYS A 285 5.51 -8.44 6.73
C CYS A 285 5.43 -8.70 5.22
N ALA A 286 6.48 -8.33 4.48
CA ALA A 286 6.56 -8.52 3.04
C ALA A 286 6.43 -9.99 2.61
N SER A 287 7.07 -10.93 3.31
CA SER A 287 6.94 -12.35 2.99
C SER A 287 5.54 -12.92 3.27
N ARG A 288 4.77 -12.30 4.17
CA ARG A 288 3.39 -12.71 4.48
C ARG A 288 2.41 -12.08 3.49
N ILE A 289 2.32 -10.75 3.45
CA ILE A 289 1.33 -10.05 2.62
C ILE A 289 1.71 -10.04 1.13
N GLY A 290 3.00 -10.21 0.81
CA GLY A 290 3.47 -10.37 -0.57
C GLY A 290 2.93 -11.61 -1.26
N LEU A 291 2.45 -12.61 -0.50
CA LEU A 291 1.73 -13.77 -1.06
C LEU A 291 0.47 -13.36 -1.81
N ALA A 292 -0.13 -12.21 -1.53
CA ALA A 292 -1.23 -11.67 -2.33
C ALA A 292 -0.84 -11.50 -3.82
N LEU A 293 0.44 -11.26 -4.11
CA LEU A 293 0.96 -11.07 -5.46
C LEU A 293 1.24 -12.37 -6.20
N THR A 294 1.38 -13.51 -5.53
CA THR A 294 1.88 -14.74 -6.16
C THR A 294 1.07 -15.99 -5.84
N ALA A 295 0.43 -16.06 -4.67
CA ALA A 295 -0.24 -17.27 -4.23
C ALA A 295 -1.54 -17.51 -5.02
N PRO A 296 -1.84 -18.74 -5.46
CA PRO A 296 -2.98 -19.03 -6.35
C PRO A 296 -4.34 -18.64 -5.77
N GLN A 297 -4.52 -18.69 -4.45
CA GLN A 297 -5.78 -18.37 -3.79
C GLN A 297 -6.20 -16.90 -3.93
N PHE A 298 -5.27 -16.01 -4.28
CA PHE A 298 -5.54 -14.58 -4.48
C PHE A 298 -5.63 -14.19 -5.97
N LYS A 299 -5.75 -15.18 -6.86
CA LYS A 299 -5.93 -14.95 -8.30
C LYS A 299 -7.40 -14.67 -8.62
N GLY A 300 -7.62 -13.62 -9.41
CA GLY A 300 -8.92 -13.17 -9.91
C GLY A 300 -9.78 -12.45 -8.87
N GLY A 301 -10.50 -11.41 -9.29
CA GLY A 301 -11.42 -10.68 -8.42
C GLY A 301 -10.73 -9.89 -7.30
N PHE A 302 -11.48 -9.61 -6.24
CA PHE A 302 -11.04 -8.83 -5.09
C PHE A 302 -10.86 -9.68 -3.82
N HIS A 303 -9.77 -9.43 -3.09
CA HIS A 303 -9.39 -10.16 -1.88
C HIS A 303 -9.03 -9.22 -0.74
N VAL A 304 -9.43 -9.59 0.48
CA VAL A 304 -8.92 -8.98 1.71
C VAL A 304 -7.88 -9.91 2.33
N VAL A 305 -6.74 -9.37 2.74
CA VAL A 305 -5.61 -10.15 3.26
C VAL A 305 -5.24 -9.66 4.66
N ASP A 306 -5.16 -10.59 5.61
CA ASP A 306 -4.81 -10.27 6.99
C ASP A 306 -3.29 -10.09 7.20
N SER A 307 -2.91 -9.80 8.44
CA SER A 307 -1.53 -9.54 8.86
C SER A 307 -0.60 -10.76 8.77
N ASN A 308 -1.17 -11.94 8.53
CA ASN A 308 -0.48 -13.21 8.36
C ASN A 308 -0.44 -13.69 6.92
N GLY A 309 -1.05 -12.96 5.99
CA GLY A 309 -1.11 -13.34 4.58
C GLY A 309 -2.26 -14.30 4.25
N HIS A 310 -3.24 -14.45 5.15
CA HIS A 310 -4.42 -15.27 4.92
C HIS A 310 -5.59 -14.44 4.39
N ALA A 311 -6.51 -15.10 3.67
CA ALA A 311 -7.74 -14.49 3.23
C ALA A 311 -8.59 -14.05 4.44
N SER A 312 -9.15 -12.85 4.37
CA SER A 312 -10.04 -12.26 5.35
C SER A 312 -11.34 -11.81 4.67
N LYS A 313 -12.23 -11.18 5.44
CA LYS A 313 -13.56 -10.75 4.97
C LYS A 313 -13.64 -9.23 4.93
N VAL A 314 -14.44 -8.74 3.98
CA VAL A 314 -14.91 -7.35 3.98
C VAL A 314 -15.75 -7.07 5.23
N VAL A 315 -15.77 -5.81 5.64
CA VAL A 315 -16.56 -5.36 6.78
C VAL A 315 -18.05 -5.23 6.43
N SER A 316 -18.90 -5.00 7.44
CA SER A 316 -20.34 -4.72 7.25
C SER A 316 -20.57 -3.50 6.34
N GLN A 317 -21.77 -3.36 5.75
CA GLN A 317 -22.15 -2.23 4.88
C GLN A 317 -21.39 -2.15 3.54
N HIS A 318 -20.50 -3.11 3.24
CA HIS A 318 -19.68 -3.08 2.02
C HIS A 318 -20.50 -3.13 0.74
N ALA A 319 -21.54 -3.97 0.68
CA ALA A 319 -22.37 -4.10 -0.52
C ALA A 319 -23.26 -2.88 -0.73
N GLU A 320 -23.82 -2.37 0.36
CA GLU A 320 -24.73 -1.23 0.42
C GLU A 320 -24.02 0.08 0.05
N ALA A 321 -22.80 0.29 0.58
CA ALA A 321 -22.03 1.50 0.34
C ALA A 321 -21.35 1.56 -1.03
N ARG A 322 -21.29 0.44 -1.77
CA ARG A 322 -20.42 0.30 -2.95
C ARG A 322 -20.70 1.36 -4.01
N GLU A 323 -21.95 1.49 -4.43
CA GLU A 323 -22.32 2.39 -5.52
C GLU A 323 -22.00 3.85 -5.18
N PHE A 324 -22.44 4.30 -4.00
CA PHE A 324 -22.21 5.66 -3.54
C PHE A 324 -20.72 5.98 -3.38
N VAL A 325 -19.99 5.14 -2.64
CA VAL A 325 -18.56 5.37 -2.37
C VAL A 325 -17.77 5.34 -3.67
N TRP A 326 -18.08 4.43 -4.60
CA TRP A 326 -17.37 4.37 -5.87
C TRP A 326 -17.64 5.59 -6.76
N ALA A 327 -18.91 6.01 -6.89
CA ALA A 327 -19.27 7.22 -7.62
C ALA A 327 -18.58 8.47 -7.04
N ASN A 328 -18.66 8.67 -5.73
CA ASN A 328 -18.00 9.77 -5.04
C ASN A 328 -16.47 9.72 -5.22
N THR A 329 -15.88 8.53 -5.25
CA THR A 329 -14.42 8.39 -5.43
C THR A 329 -13.98 8.91 -6.78
N ASN A 330 -14.68 8.53 -7.83
CA ASN A 330 -14.42 8.99 -9.19
C ASN A 330 -14.61 10.51 -9.31
N GLU A 331 -15.67 11.05 -8.70
CA GLU A 331 -15.92 12.50 -8.67
C GLU A 331 -14.77 13.27 -7.98
N VAL A 332 -14.34 12.82 -6.80
CA VAL A 332 -13.28 13.50 -6.04
C VAL A 332 -11.95 13.47 -6.78
N ILE A 333 -11.57 12.34 -7.38
CA ILE A 333 -10.34 12.21 -8.17
C ILE A 333 -10.39 13.16 -9.37
N GLN A 334 -11.48 13.14 -10.15
CA GLN A 334 -11.65 14.00 -11.31
C GLN A 334 -11.62 15.49 -10.93
N ARG A 335 -12.30 15.86 -9.84
CA ARG A 335 -12.32 17.23 -9.33
C ARG A 335 -10.93 17.68 -8.88
N ALA A 336 -10.18 16.83 -8.18
CA ALA A 336 -8.83 17.15 -7.72
C ALA A 336 -7.84 17.32 -8.89
N ALA A 337 -7.92 16.45 -9.90
CA ALA A 337 -7.13 16.52 -11.12
C ALA A 337 -7.36 17.82 -11.91
N SER A 338 -8.61 18.28 -11.97
CA SER A 338 -9.02 19.46 -12.75
C SER A 338 -8.68 20.82 -12.11
N LYS A 339 -8.30 20.86 -10.82
CA LYS A 339 -8.01 22.13 -10.13
C LYS A 339 -6.76 22.80 -10.70
N PRO A 340 -6.79 24.12 -10.97
CA PRO A 340 -5.61 24.88 -11.40
C PRO A 340 -4.45 24.75 -10.40
N ARG A 341 -3.21 24.90 -10.89
CA ARG A 341 -2.05 25.08 -10.00
C ARG A 341 -2.07 26.53 -9.51
N GLU A 342 -2.13 26.70 -8.20
CA GLU A 342 -1.82 27.98 -7.55
C GLU A 342 -0.32 28.29 -7.65
#